data_AF-A0A363T0Q4-F1
#
_entry.id   AF-A0A363T0Q4-F1
#
_cell.length_a   1.000
_cell.length_b   1.000
_cell.length_c   1.000
_cell.angle_alpha   90.00
_cell.angle_beta   90.00
_cell.angle_gamma   90.00
#
_symmetry.space_group_name_H-M   'P 1'
#
loop_
_entity.id
_entity.type
_entity.pdbx_description
1 polymer ?
#
loop_
_entity_poly.entity_id
_entity_poly.type
_entity_poly.pdbx_seq_one_letter_code
_entity_poly.pdbx_strand_id
1 'polypeptide(L)'
;MNRKIALIFLVLISLILSSCMSASFSGNYIVGKGKTMHGNLFVTSGTVTLEEGSRVTGTILLTSGVLRMDKNSQVGGDVALTSGDVYMAEGSVIHGDLILSSDDIAIHKSNGSTVEGSVTTNIAPFIGSILAKGILLYCVLPIVLLIAIILGLGTWLGRQSKKKPEVIHATAAPSDDAQVKLQNLKKMLDDGLISQTDYEAKKADILAKM
;
A
#
# COMPACT_ATOMS: atom_id res chain seq x y z
N MET A 1 -4.04 26.04 -12.81
CA MET A 1 -3.07 25.00 -12.37
C MET A 1 -3.35 23.72 -13.16
N ASN A 2 -2.40 23.27 -13.97
CA ASN A 2 -2.63 22.18 -14.92
C ASN A 2 -3.04 20.90 -14.18
N ARG A 3 -4.14 20.24 -14.61
CA ARG A 3 -4.62 18.99 -13.99
C ARG A 3 -3.52 17.92 -13.89
N LYS A 4 -2.56 17.93 -14.82
CA LYS A 4 -1.38 17.06 -14.80
C LYS A 4 -0.43 17.38 -13.64
N ILE A 5 -0.20 18.66 -13.34
CA ILE A 5 0.64 19.11 -12.22
C ILE A 5 -0.03 18.79 -10.88
N ALA A 6 -1.36 18.95 -10.79
CA ALA A 6 -2.12 18.56 -9.60
C ALA A 6 -2.07 17.05 -9.33
N LEU A 7 -2.15 16.22 -10.38
CA LEU A 7 -2.04 14.76 -10.24
C LEU A 7 -0.62 14.32 -9.84
N ILE A 8 0.42 14.94 -10.40
CA ILE A 8 1.82 14.65 -10.04
C ILE A 8 2.08 15.02 -8.57
N PHE A 9 1.60 16.19 -8.12
CA PHE A 9 1.74 16.58 -6.72
C PHE A 9 1.01 15.62 -5.77
N LEU A 10 -0.19 15.16 -6.14
CA LEU A 10 -0.96 14.21 -5.33
C LEU A 10 -0.25 12.85 -5.21
N VAL A 11 0.33 12.35 -6.31
CA VAL A 11 1.11 11.11 -6.31
C VAL A 11 2.40 11.27 -5.50
N LEU A 12 3.09 12.42 -5.63
CA LEU A 12 4.33 12.69 -4.90
C LEU A 12 4.08 12.80 -3.39
N ILE A 13 3.00 13.47 -2.97
CA ILE A 13 2.59 13.57 -1.57
C ILE A 13 2.21 12.18 -1.02
N SER A 14 1.51 11.36 -1.80
CA SER A 14 1.20 9.98 -1.42
C SER A 14 2.45 9.12 -1.26
N LEU A 15 3.47 9.31 -2.10
CA LEU A 15 4.75 8.59 -2.00
C LEU A 15 5.52 9.00 -0.73
N ILE A 16 5.53 10.29 -0.42
CA ILE A 16 6.24 10.83 0.77
C ILE A 16 5.55 10.34 2.05
N LEU A 17 4.22 10.25 2.07
CA LEU A 17 3.45 9.76 3.22
C LEU A 17 3.56 8.25 3.43
N SER A 18 3.94 7.46 2.43
CA SER A 18 4.09 5.99 2.58
C SER A 18 5.42 5.55 3.21
N SER A 19 6.29 6.49 3.59
CA SER A 19 7.65 6.22 4.09
C SER A 19 7.71 5.70 5.54
N CYS A 20 6.59 5.64 6.27
CA CYS A 20 6.60 5.49 7.73
C CYS A 20 6.54 4.05 8.27
N MET A 21 6.67 3.01 7.44
CA MET A 21 6.55 1.62 7.96
C MET A 21 7.59 0.68 7.36
N SER A 22 8.54 0.25 8.19
CA SER A 22 9.34 -0.96 7.96
C SER A 22 8.61 -2.13 8.62
N ALA A 23 7.66 -2.75 7.91
CA ALA A 23 6.99 -3.97 8.37
C ALA A 23 7.80 -5.19 7.92
N SER A 24 8.27 -6.02 8.86
CA SER A 24 8.95 -7.28 8.55
C SER A 24 8.15 -8.47 9.08
N PHE A 25 7.68 -9.27 8.13
CA PHE A 25 6.93 -10.51 8.29
C PHE A 25 7.80 -11.62 8.94
N SER A 26 7.18 -12.40 9.84
CA SER A 26 7.62 -13.69 10.43
C SER A 26 9.11 -14.06 10.33
N GLY A 27 9.80 -14.14 11.47
CA GLY A 27 11.20 -14.57 11.55
C GLY A 27 11.97 -13.90 12.69
N ASN A 28 13.28 -14.13 12.73
CA ASN A 28 14.16 -13.47 13.69
C ASN A 28 14.60 -12.11 13.13
N TYR A 29 14.41 -11.06 13.92
CA TYR A 29 14.82 -9.70 13.57
C TYR A 29 15.89 -9.22 14.54
N ILE A 30 17.01 -8.74 14.00
CA ILE A 30 18.16 -8.29 14.81
C ILE A 30 18.45 -6.83 14.50
N VAL A 31 18.36 -5.97 15.51
CA VAL A 31 18.92 -4.62 15.46
C VAL A 31 20.36 -4.70 15.94
N GLY A 32 21.29 -4.57 15.00
CA GLY A 32 22.71 -4.75 15.28
C GLY A 32 23.28 -3.76 16.30
N LYS A 33 24.43 -4.09 16.88
CA LYS A 33 25.11 -3.32 17.93
C LYS A 33 25.24 -1.82 17.56
N GLY A 34 24.77 -0.96 18.46
CA GLY A 34 24.77 0.50 18.30
C GLY A 34 23.93 1.04 17.14
N LYS A 35 23.16 0.19 16.44
CA LYS A 35 22.31 0.62 15.32
C LYS A 35 20.98 1.15 15.83
N THR A 36 20.45 2.12 15.09
CA THR A 36 19.11 2.63 15.31
C THR A 36 18.19 2.16 14.19
N MET A 37 17.12 1.47 14.56
CA MET A 37 16.00 1.18 13.68
C MET A 37 14.96 2.28 13.86
N HIS A 38 14.65 2.97 12.76
CA HIS A 38 13.66 4.03 12.76
C HIS A 38 12.26 3.48 12.51
N GLY A 39 11.30 3.95 13.31
CA GLY A 39 9.88 3.61 13.18
C GLY A 39 9.44 2.42 14.02
N ASN A 40 8.25 1.93 13.71
CA ASN A 40 7.60 0.83 14.43
C ASN A 40 8.04 -0.53 13.87
N LEU A 41 8.15 -1.52 14.74
CA LEU A 41 8.44 -2.91 14.40
C LEU A 41 7.25 -3.78 14.71
N PHE A 42 6.72 -4.46 13.69
CA PHE A 42 5.65 -5.44 13.84
C PHE A 42 6.19 -6.82 13.48
N VAL A 43 6.16 -7.75 14.43
CA VAL A 43 6.59 -9.14 14.23
C VAL A 43 5.47 -10.07 14.66
N THR A 44 4.96 -10.85 13.70
CA THR A 44 3.87 -11.80 13.93
C THR A 44 4.34 -13.02 14.71
N SER A 45 5.54 -13.52 14.39
CA SER A 45 6.13 -14.69 15.02
C SER A 45 7.65 -14.63 14.92
N GLY A 46 8.35 -14.95 16.03
CA GLY A 46 9.81 -15.11 16.03
C GLY A 46 10.51 -14.39 17.19
N THR A 47 11.79 -14.11 17.03
CA THR A 47 12.59 -13.40 18.04
C THR A 47 12.98 -12.02 17.55
N VAL A 48 12.78 -10.99 18.38
CA VAL A 48 13.37 -9.67 18.18
C VAL A 48 14.54 -9.52 19.12
N THR A 49 15.73 -9.33 18.56
CA THR A 49 16.96 -9.10 19.32
C THR A 49 17.43 -7.66 19.08
N LEU A 50 17.50 -6.89 20.15
CA LEU A 50 18.17 -5.60 20.18
C LEU A 50 19.55 -5.83 20.79
N GLU A 51 20.60 -5.81 19.96
CA GLU A 51 21.98 -5.98 20.42
C GLU A 51 22.43 -4.76 21.25
N GLU A 52 23.61 -4.87 21.87
CA GLU A 52 24.16 -3.86 22.77
C GLU A 52 24.08 -2.43 22.21
N GLY A 53 23.52 -1.50 22.98
CA GLY A 53 23.39 -0.09 22.61
C GLY A 53 22.52 0.19 21.38
N SER A 54 21.80 -0.81 20.86
CA SER A 54 20.87 -0.60 19.76
C SER A 54 19.61 0.16 20.20
N ARG A 55 18.94 0.81 19.26
CA ARG A 55 17.74 1.61 19.54
C ARG A 55 16.65 1.35 18.52
N VAL A 56 15.44 1.09 18.97
CA VAL A 56 14.22 1.19 18.16
C VAL A 56 13.55 2.50 18.51
N THR A 57 13.30 3.39 17.54
CA THR A 57 12.71 4.71 17.86
C THR A 57 11.21 4.67 18.06
N GLY A 58 10.52 3.65 17.57
CA GLY A 58 9.06 3.51 17.64
C GLY A 58 8.59 2.40 18.58
N THR A 59 7.37 1.92 18.32
CA THR A 59 6.70 0.85 19.06
C THR A 59 7.10 -0.52 18.52
N ILE A 60 7.29 -1.50 19.41
CA ILE A 60 7.45 -2.91 19.03
C ILE A 60 6.15 -3.65 19.35
N LEU A 61 5.58 -4.34 18.36
CA LEU A 61 4.45 -5.23 18.53
C LEU A 61 4.86 -6.66 18.14
N LEU A 62 4.86 -7.55 19.12
CA LEU A 62 5.14 -8.97 18.99
C LEU A 62 3.87 -9.78 19.25
N THR A 63 3.32 -10.43 18.22
CA THR A 63 2.15 -11.30 18.44
C THR A 63 2.58 -12.62 19.09
N SER A 64 3.68 -13.20 18.64
CA SER A 64 4.20 -14.43 19.24
C SER A 64 5.72 -14.49 19.21
N GLY A 65 6.32 -14.75 20.38
CA GLY A 65 7.73 -15.08 20.49
C GLY A 65 8.46 -14.21 21.51
N VAL A 66 9.74 -13.95 21.26
CA VAL A 66 10.64 -13.47 22.32
C VAL A 66 11.23 -12.12 21.98
N LEU A 67 11.15 -11.17 22.90
CA LEU A 67 11.91 -9.93 22.83
C LEU A 67 13.18 -10.07 23.69
N ARG A 68 14.35 -9.89 23.09
CA ARG A 68 15.65 -9.87 23.78
C ARG A 68 16.29 -8.50 23.63
N MET A 69 16.47 -7.82 24.75
CA MET A 69 17.11 -6.51 24.84
C MET A 69 18.45 -6.68 25.54
N ASP A 70 19.56 -6.51 24.81
CA ASP A 70 20.91 -6.57 25.35
C ASP A 70 21.28 -5.26 26.08
N LYS A 71 22.51 -5.21 26.61
CA LYS A 71 22.99 -4.13 27.46
C LYS A 71 22.80 -2.75 26.80
N ASN A 72 22.26 -1.80 27.56
CA ASN A 72 22.01 -0.41 27.12
C ASN A 72 21.13 -0.26 25.86
N SER A 73 20.42 -1.31 25.45
CA SER A 73 19.48 -1.23 24.32
C SER A 73 18.19 -0.50 24.70
N GLN A 74 17.55 0.15 23.73
CA GLN A 74 16.47 1.09 24.00
C GLN A 74 15.29 0.92 23.03
N VAL A 75 14.08 1.00 23.57
CA VAL A 75 12.84 1.15 22.79
C VAL A 75 12.22 2.51 23.12
N GLY A 76 12.06 3.34 22.10
CA GLY A 76 11.55 4.70 22.21
C GLY A 76 10.05 4.80 22.43
N GLY A 77 9.30 3.78 21.99
CA GLY A 77 7.84 3.72 22.16
C GLY A 77 7.40 2.58 23.06
N ASP A 78 6.13 2.21 22.87
CA ASP A 78 5.48 1.13 23.59
C ASP A 78 6.00 -0.23 23.12
N VAL A 79 5.96 -1.23 23.99
CA VAL A 79 6.24 -2.63 23.67
C VAL A 79 5.00 -3.45 23.99
N ALA A 80 4.44 -4.13 23.01
CA ALA A 80 3.25 -4.95 23.17
C ALA A 80 3.52 -6.40 22.77
N LEU A 81 3.26 -7.34 23.67
CA LEU A 81 3.41 -8.77 23.44
C LEU A 81 2.08 -9.49 23.66
N THR A 82 1.64 -10.24 22.66
CA THR A 82 0.45 -11.10 22.81
C THR A 82 0.80 -12.46 23.42
N SER A 83 1.98 -13.01 23.11
CA SER A 83 2.48 -14.26 23.69
C SER A 83 4.01 -14.35 23.64
N GLY A 84 4.59 -15.10 24.58
CA GLY A 84 6.03 -15.36 24.71
C GLY A 84 6.67 -14.58 25.85
N ASP A 85 7.96 -14.23 25.74
CA ASP A 85 8.74 -13.72 26.88
C ASP A 85 9.53 -12.46 26.53
N VAL A 86 9.84 -11.66 27.55
CA VAL A 86 10.66 -10.46 27.46
C VAL A 86 11.92 -10.61 28.30
N TYR A 87 13.09 -10.46 27.69
CA TYR A 87 14.39 -10.47 28.36
C TYR A 87 15.03 -9.08 28.26
N MET A 88 15.30 -8.46 29.41
CA MET A 88 15.90 -7.14 29.53
C MET A 88 17.22 -7.23 30.28
N ALA A 89 18.34 -7.09 29.56
CA ALA A 89 19.68 -7.05 30.11
C ALA A 89 19.98 -5.71 30.81
N GLU A 90 21.17 -5.60 31.40
CA GLU A 90 21.60 -4.45 32.19
C GLU A 90 21.44 -3.12 31.43
N GLY A 91 20.81 -2.12 32.07
CA GLY A 91 20.66 -0.78 31.50
C GLY A 91 19.75 -0.68 30.27
N SER A 92 19.02 -1.75 29.91
CA SER A 92 18.04 -1.70 28.83
C SER A 92 16.78 -0.94 29.25
N VAL A 93 16.23 -0.12 28.35
CA VAL A 93 15.13 0.81 28.68
C VAL A 93 14.00 0.72 27.65
N ILE A 94 12.77 0.58 28.15
CA ILE A 94 11.55 0.81 27.39
C ILE A 94 10.99 2.15 27.87
N HIS A 95 10.99 3.16 26.99
CA HIS A 95 10.52 4.51 27.33
C HIS A 95 8.99 4.62 27.35
N GLY A 96 8.28 3.73 26.66
CA GLY A 96 6.83 3.65 26.66
C GLY A 96 6.27 2.62 27.66
N ASP A 97 5.04 2.19 27.39
CA ASP A 97 4.37 1.15 28.17
C ASP A 97 4.82 -0.26 27.74
N LEU A 98 4.81 -1.21 28.68
CA LEU A 98 4.95 -2.64 28.41
C LEU A 98 3.58 -3.30 28.57
N ILE A 99 3.02 -3.77 27.47
CA ILE A 99 1.65 -4.27 27.37
C ILE A 99 1.68 -5.75 27.05
N LEU A 100 1.15 -6.56 27.95
CA LEU A 100 1.10 -8.01 27.85
C LEU A 100 -0.36 -8.44 27.64
N SER A 101 -0.60 -9.46 26.81
CA SER A 101 -1.97 -9.99 26.62
C SER A 101 -2.35 -11.13 27.55
N SER A 102 -1.37 -11.71 28.24
CA SER A 102 -1.57 -12.79 29.20
C SER A 102 -0.64 -12.57 30.39
N ASP A 103 -1.08 -13.02 31.55
CA ASP A 103 -0.27 -13.06 32.78
C ASP A 103 0.83 -14.14 32.69
N ASP A 104 0.74 -15.06 31.71
CA ASP A 104 1.74 -16.13 31.48
C ASP A 104 3.04 -15.64 30.81
N ILE A 105 3.08 -14.38 30.35
CA ILE A 105 4.26 -13.81 29.70
C ILE A 105 5.31 -13.48 30.76
N ALA A 106 6.47 -14.15 30.71
CA ALA A 106 7.52 -13.89 31.66
C ALA A 106 8.33 -12.63 31.28
N ILE A 107 8.58 -11.77 32.27
CA ILE A 107 9.49 -10.63 32.13
C ILE A 107 10.74 -10.89 32.97
N HIS A 108 11.87 -11.07 32.28
CA HIS A 108 13.18 -11.27 32.90
C HIS A 108 13.97 -9.97 32.89
N LYS A 109 13.98 -9.25 34.02
CA LYS A 109 14.70 -7.98 34.18
C LYS A 109 16.02 -8.16 34.93
N SER A 110 17.12 -7.71 34.32
CA SER A 110 18.43 -7.56 34.96
C SER A 110 18.58 -6.22 35.68
N ASN A 111 19.63 -6.06 36.48
CA ASN A 111 19.90 -4.82 37.20
C ASN A 111 19.94 -3.60 36.27
N GLY A 112 19.28 -2.51 36.67
CA GLY A 112 19.24 -1.25 35.91
C GLY A 112 18.32 -1.26 34.68
N SER A 113 17.65 -2.37 34.36
CA SER A 113 16.64 -2.35 33.29
C SER A 113 15.32 -1.76 33.76
N THR A 114 14.76 -0.88 32.93
CA THR A 114 13.61 -0.04 33.33
C THR A 114 12.55 -0.01 32.24
N VAL A 115 11.29 -0.03 32.67
CA VAL A 115 10.14 0.36 31.86
C VAL A 115 9.68 1.68 32.49
N GLU A 116 9.79 2.77 31.75
CA GLU A 116 9.45 4.11 32.27
C GLU A 116 7.94 4.34 32.29
N GLY A 117 7.22 3.69 31.38
CA GLY A 117 5.77 3.65 31.37
C GLY A 117 5.18 2.59 32.30
N SER A 118 3.93 2.23 32.03
CA SER A 118 3.18 1.25 32.81
C SER A 118 3.39 -0.16 32.30
N VAL A 119 3.40 -1.14 33.21
CA VAL A 119 3.33 -2.58 32.85
C VAL A 119 1.90 -3.04 33.06
N THR A 120 1.20 -3.43 32.00
CA THR A 120 -0.20 -3.85 32.07
C THR A 120 -0.42 -5.17 31.34
N THR A 121 -1.28 -6.03 31.87
CA THR A 121 -1.73 -7.26 31.21
C THR A 121 -3.07 -7.08 30.49
N ASN A 122 -3.54 -5.82 30.40
CA ASN A 122 -4.74 -5.45 29.68
C ASN A 122 -4.38 -4.86 28.31
N ILE A 123 -4.88 -5.49 27.25
CA ILE A 123 -4.64 -5.05 25.85
C ILE A 123 -5.62 -3.97 25.35
N ALA A 124 -6.68 -3.65 26.11
CA ALA A 124 -7.64 -2.61 25.72
C ALA A 124 -6.99 -1.22 25.49
N PRO A 125 -6.03 -0.75 26.32
CA PRO A 125 -5.32 0.51 26.09
C PRO A 125 -4.51 0.49 24.79
N PHE A 126 -3.99 -0.67 24.40
CA PHE A 126 -3.20 -0.84 23.17
C PHE A 126 -4.05 -0.79 21.92
N ILE A 127 -5.21 -1.46 21.92
CA ILE A 127 -6.17 -1.36 20.81
C ILE A 127 -6.63 0.09 20.69
N GLY A 128 -6.92 0.76 21.80
CA GLY A 128 -7.23 2.19 21.82
C GLY A 128 -6.10 3.06 21.26
N SER A 129 -4.84 2.82 21.67
CA SER A 129 -3.70 3.64 21.29
C SER A 129 -3.25 3.40 19.85
N ILE A 130 -3.32 2.18 19.31
CA ILE A 130 -3.08 1.89 17.88
C ILE A 130 -4.11 2.59 17.01
N LEU A 131 -5.38 2.52 17.41
CA LEU A 131 -6.48 3.13 16.67
C LEU A 131 -6.41 4.67 16.75
N ALA A 132 -6.10 5.21 17.93
CA ALA A 132 -6.00 6.65 18.16
C ALA A 132 -4.72 7.28 17.58
N LYS A 133 -3.58 6.58 17.66
CA LYS A 133 -2.30 7.02 17.06
C LYS A 133 -2.21 6.71 15.55
N GLY A 134 -3.30 6.23 14.94
CA GLY A 134 -3.51 6.32 13.49
C GLY A 134 -2.81 5.26 12.65
N ILE A 135 -2.45 4.10 13.20
CA ILE A 135 -1.80 3.03 12.41
C ILE A 135 -2.71 2.55 11.26
N LEU A 136 -4.02 2.43 11.49
CA LEU A 136 -4.99 2.13 10.43
C LEU A 136 -5.35 3.36 9.59
N LEU A 137 -5.46 4.53 10.22
CA LEU A 137 -5.93 5.74 9.53
C LEU A 137 -4.88 6.32 8.59
N TYR A 138 -3.58 6.22 8.90
CA TYR A 138 -2.53 6.72 8.01
C TYR A 138 -2.11 5.74 6.92
N CYS A 139 -2.31 4.42 7.10
CA CYS A 139 -1.97 3.42 6.08
C CYS A 139 -3.15 3.06 5.17
N VAL A 140 -4.38 2.92 5.69
CA VAL A 140 -5.54 2.44 4.91
C VAL A 140 -6.27 3.59 4.23
N LEU A 141 -6.38 4.76 4.87
CA LEU A 141 -7.03 5.93 4.29
C LEU A 141 -6.40 6.39 2.96
N PRO A 142 -5.07 6.50 2.80
CA PRO A 142 -4.51 6.90 1.51
C PRO A 142 -4.76 5.85 0.42
N ILE A 143 -4.71 4.55 0.74
CA ILE A 143 -5.02 3.47 -0.21
C ILE A 143 -6.49 3.53 -0.64
N VAL A 144 -7.41 3.71 0.31
CA VAL A 144 -8.85 3.85 0.02
C VAL A 144 -9.13 5.12 -0.79
N LEU A 145 -8.48 6.24 -0.47
CA LEU A 145 -8.56 7.47 -1.27
C LEU A 145 -8.03 7.26 -2.69
N LEU A 146 -6.92 6.54 -2.85
CA LEU A 146 -6.32 6.26 -4.16
C LEU A 146 -7.27 5.38 -4.99
N ILE A 147 -7.84 4.33 -4.39
CA ILE A 147 -8.85 3.47 -5.03
C ILE A 147 -10.10 4.29 -5.40
N ALA A 148 -10.60 5.13 -4.51
CA ALA A 148 -11.75 6.00 -4.77
C ALA A 148 -11.48 7.00 -5.91
N ILE A 149 -10.26 7.56 -5.98
CA ILE A 149 -9.83 8.44 -7.06
C ILE A 149 -9.73 7.66 -8.38
N ILE A 150 -9.19 6.45 -8.38
CA ILE A 150 -9.09 5.60 -9.59
C ILE A 150 -10.50 5.23 -10.09
N LEU A 151 -11.40 4.81 -9.21
CA LEU A 151 -12.78 4.47 -9.57
C LEU A 151 -13.58 5.72 -10.01
N GLY A 152 -13.38 6.86 -9.34
CA GLY A 152 -13.96 8.14 -9.72
C GLY A 152 -13.47 8.65 -11.08
N LEU A 153 -12.18 8.52 -11.37
CA LEU A 153 -11.60 8.86 -12.67
C LEU A 153 -12.03 7.89 -13.77
N GLY A 154 -12.11 6.59 -13.48
CA GLY A 154 -12.58 5.57 -14.42
C GLY A 154 -14.03 5.79 -14.84
N THR A 155 -14.91 6.11 -13.88
CA THR A 155 -16.31 6.45 -14.16
C THR A 155 -16.46 7.81 -14.86
N TRP A 156 -15.58 8.77 -14.59
CA TRP A 156 -15.58 10.07 -15.26
C TRP A 156 -15.07 9.99 -16.71
N LEU A 157 -14.06 9.18 -16.99
CA LEU A 157 -13.58 8.91 -18.36
C LEU A 157 -14.58 8.08 -19.17
N GLY A 158 -15.28 7.14 -18.53
CA GLY A 158 -16.39 6.40 -19.17
C GLY A 158 -17.58 7.27 -19.55
N ARG A 159 -17.80 8.40 -18.84
CA ARG A 159 -18.85 9.39 -19.17
C ARG A 159 -18.50 10.26 -20.38
N GLN A 160 -17.23 10.54 -20.62
CA GLN A 160 -16.79 11.34 -21.78
C GLN A 160 -16.92 10.57 -23.12
N SER A 161 -16.96 9.23 -23.07
CA SER A 161 -17.13 8.39 -24.28
C SER A 161 -18.59 8.26 -24.75
N LYS A 162 -19.56 8.82 -24.02
CA LYS A 162 -20.98 8.85 -24.40
C LYS A 162 -21.50 10.26 -24.75
N LYS A 163 -20.70 11.09 -25.42
CA LYS A 163 -21.30 12.09 -26.32
C LYS A 163 -21.73 11.37 -27.60
N LYS A 164 -23.01 10.94 -27.61
CA LYS A 164 -23.77 10.44 -28.76
C LYS A 164 -23.82 11.51 -29.88
N PRO A 165 -24.17 11.13 -31.12
CA PRO A 165 -23.66 11.68 -32.38
C PRO A 165 -24.31 13.02 -32.72
N GLU A 166 -23.50 13.94 -33.25
CA GLU A 166 -24.03 15.08 -33.98
C GLU A 166 -24.47 14.58 -35.36
N VAL A 167 -25.79 14.50 -35.54
CA VAL A 167 -26.43 14.32 -36.84
C VAL A 167 -26.14 15.56 -37.66
N ILE A 168 -25.10 15.51 -38.49
CA ILE A 168 -24.90 16.49 -39.56
C ILE A 168 -25.57 15.90 -40.81
N HIS A 169 -26.82 16.30 -41.02
CA HIS A 169 -27.34 16.36 -42.38
C HIS A 169 -26.60 17.49 -43.10
N ALA A 170 -25.62 17.14 -43.91
CA ALA A 170 -25.09 17.99 -44.96
C ALA A 170 -24.80 17.12 -46.18
N THR A 171 -25.50 17.44 -47.25
CA THR A 171 -25.50 16.84 -48.57
C THR A 171 -24.08 16.71 -49.13
N ALA A 172 -23.60 15.49 -49.35
CA ALA A 172 -22.39 15.21 -50.11
C ALA A 172 -22.70 14.22 -51.24
N ALA A 173 -22.13 14.49 -52.40
CA ALA A 173 -22.35 13.79 -53.66
C ALA A 173 -22.08 12.27 -53.56
N PRO A 174 -22.73 11.44 -54.39
CA PRO A 174 -22.69 9.97 -54.31
C PRO A 174 -21.30 9.31 -54.48
N SER A 175 -20.26 10.05 -54.86
CA SER A 175 -18.92 9.51 -55.07
C SER A 175 -18.12 9.25 -53.78
N ASP A 176 -18.37 10.00 -52.71
CA ASP A 176 -17.50 9.97 -51.52
C ASP A 176 -17.81 8.77 -50.60
N ASP A 177 -19.07 8.34 -50.53
CA ASP A 177 -19.52 7.21 -49.69
C ASP A 177 -18.94 5.87 -50.17
N ALA A 178 -18.84 5.67 -51.48
CA ALA A 178 -18.28 4.45 -52.04
C ALA A 178 -16.77 4.32 -51.80
N GLN A 179 -16.02 5.42 -51.85
CA GLN A 179 -14.58 5.42 -51.55
C GLN A 179 -14.31 5.07 -50.08
N VAL A 180 -15.10 5.61 -49.16
CA VAL A 180 -15.02 5.29 -47.73
C VAL A 180 -15.31 3.81 -47.47
N LYS A 181 -16.32 3.25 -48.15
CA LYS A 181 -16.65 1.81 -48.05
C LYS A 181 -15.52 0.92 -48.58
N LEU A 182 -14.87 1.29 -49.68
CA LEU A 182 -13.73 0.54 -50.22
C LEU A 182 -12.50 0.58 -49.30
N GLN A 183 -12.22 1.71 -48.65
CA GLN A 183 -11.13 1.83 -47.68
C GLN A 183 -11.35 0.95 -46.46
N ASN A 184 -12.58 0.93 -45.92
CA ASN A 184 -12.93 0.05 -44.79
C ASN A 184 -12.86 -1.43 -45.19
N LEU A 185 -13.29 -1.79 -46.40
CA LEU A 185 -13.21 -3.16 -46.90
C LEU A 185 -11.75 -3.63 -47.01
N LYS A 186 -10.86 -2.77 -47.48
CA LYS A 186 -9.42 -3.07 -47.57
C LYS A 186 -8.81 -3.24 -46.19
N LYS A 187 -9.18 -2.39 -45.23
CA LYS A 187 -8.73 -2.52 -43.85
C LYS A 187 -9.15 -3.87 -43.22
N MET A 188 -10.36 -4.35 -43.50
CA MET A 188 -10.82 -5.66 -43.03
C MET A 188 -10.05 -6.82 -43.67
N LEU A 189 -9.60 -6.69 -44.92
CA LEU A 189 -8.74 -7.67 -45.58
C LEU A 189 -7.34 -7.67 -44.93
N ASP A 190 -6.77 -6.49 -44.70
CA ASP A 190 -5.45 -6.34 -44.07
C ASP A 190 -5.45 -6.86 -42.62
N ASP A 191 -6.57 -6.69 -41.90
CA ASP A 191 -6.78 -7.21 -40.53
C ASP A 191 -7.12 -8.73 -40.52
N GLY A 192 -7.20 -9.38 -41.68
CA GLY A 192 -7.51 -10.82 -41.81
C GLY A 192 -8.95 -11.20 -41.46
N LEU A 193 -9.86 -10.22 -41.37
CA LEU A 193 -11.27 -10.42 -41.01
C LEU A 193 -12.10 -10.97 -42.18
N ILE A 194 -11.63 -10.82 -43.42
CA ILE A 194 -12.28 -11.31 -44.63
C ILE A 194 -11.27 -11.94 -45.59
N SER A 195 -11.72 -12.88 -46.42
CA SER A 195 -10.89 -13.49 -47.46
C SER A 195 -10.74 -12.57 -48.67
N GLN A 196 -9.69 -12.78 -49.48
CA GLN A 196 -9.48 -12.04 -50.73
C GLN A 196 -10.68 -12.17 -51.69
N THR A 197 -11.32 -13.35 -51.72
CA THR A 197 -12.50 -13.62 -52.53
C THR A 197 -13.72 -12.80 -52.08
N ASP A 198 -13.91 -12.64 -50.77
CA ASP A 198 -15.01 -11.83 -50.21
C ASP A 198 -14.79 -10.34 -50.43
N TYR A 199 -13.53 -9.90 -50.39
CA TYR A 199 -13.15 -8.52 -50.68
C TYR A 199 -13.50 -8.15 -52.13
N GLU A 200 -13.10 -8.96 -53.11
CA GLU A 200 -13.39 -8.65 -54.53
C GLU A 200 -14.89 -8.70 -54.85
N ALA A 201 -15.64 -9.63 -54.26
CA ALA A 201 -17.10 -9.70 -54.45
C ALA A 201 -17.82 -8.45 -53.91
N LYS A 202 -17.46 -8.00 -52.71
CA LYS A 202 -18.07 -6.81 -52.09
C LYS A 202 -17.61 -5.51 -52.75
N LYS A 203 -16.36 -5.44 -53.20
CA LYS A 203 -15.84 -4.32 -53.99
C LYS A 203 -16.58 -4.16 -55.32
N ALA A 204 -16.84 -5.26 -56.02
CA ALA A 204 -17.62 -5.23 -57.26
C ALA A 204 -19.07 -4.74 -57.03
N ASP A 205 -19.72 -5.16 -55.95
CA ASP A 205 -21.08 -4.70 -55.60
C ASP A 205 -21.11 -3.20 -55.23
N ILE A 206 -20.08 -2.69 -54.56
CA ILE A 206 -19.96 -1.26 -54.24
C ILE A 206 -19.74 -0.44 -55.51
N LEU A 207 -18.85 -0.87 -56.40
CA LEU A 207 -18.57 -0.18 -57.66
C LEU A 207 -19.74 -0.23 -58.65
N ALA A 208 -20.56 -1.28 -58.60
CA ALA A 208 -21.78 -1.39 -59.41
C ALA A 208 -22.92 -0.48 -58.93
N LYS A 209 -22.83 0.06 -57.70
CA LYS A 209 -23.81 0.97 -57.08
C LYS A 209 -23.37 2.44 -57.11
N MET A 210 -22.18 2.73 -57.64
CA MET A 210 -21.73 4.09 -57.97
C MET A 210 -22.31 4.55 -59.29
#